data_AF-A0A6N8UE45-F1
#
_entry.id   AF-A0A6N8UE45-F1
#
_cell.length_a   1.000
_cell.length_b   1.000
_cell.length_c   1.000
_cell.angle_alpha   90.00
_cell.angle_beta   90.00
_cell.angle_gamma   90.00
#
_symmetry.space_group_name_H-M   'P 1'
#
loop_
_entity.id
_entity.type
_entity.pdbx_description
1 polymer ?
#
loop_
_entity_poly.entity_id
_entity_poly.type
_entity_poly.pdbx_seq_one_letter_code
_entity_poly.pdbx_strand_id
1 'polypeptide(L)'
;MKYKLNISFLFTFFIAISTINAQQAIKYQARYLLTFQQDSADVNSQKSEMMLLQLGDTGSMFLSENHLIRDSILNSLQSMEEKMSLLTQKDRLPKFYFKEKIYKNYLDKNISVLEKVLKTHYVYNQPFSDFKWEIQEEQKEVLGFKSQKATLQYGGRQWTAWFTSEIPIPEGPYKFYGLPGLIVKITDDKNHYDYTLQRFSKVTDKTMNEIPLDANKVTLEEFKKVKGNFEENPLKSLEQLGITIDIDAGDLKKLKKQGKKQRNNAIELN
;
A
#
# COMPACT_ATOMS: atom_id res chain seq x y z
N MET A 1 -34.87 -55.85 -43.97
CA MET A 1 -33.84 -55.29 -43.06
C MET A 1 -33.32 -53.97 -43.59
N LYS A 2 -33.64 -52.85 -42.94
CA LYS A 2 -32.92 -51.58 -43.09
C LYS A 2 -32.89 -50.91 -41.71
N TYR A 3 -31.70 -50.81 -41.13
CA TYR A 3 -31.46 -50.29 -39.79
C TYR A 3 -31.54 -48.75 -39.79
N LYS A 4 -32.29 -48.16 -38.84
CA LYS A 4 -32.25 -46.73 -38.56
C LYS A 4 -31.08 -46.45 -37.59
N LEU A 5 -30.11 -45.68 -38.05
CA LEU A 5 -28.97 -45.20 -37.27
C LEU A 5 -29.42 -43.96 -36.48
N ASN A 6 -29.64 -44.10 -35.17
CA ASN A 6 -29.90 -42.97 -34.29
C ASN A 6 -28.56 -42.36 -33.87
N ILE A 7 -28.22 -41.21 -34.44
CA ILE A 7 -27.05 -40.41 -34.01
C ILE A 7 -27.52 -39.54 -32.85
N SER A 8 -27.16 -39.93 -31.63
CA SER A 8 -27.33 -39.09 -30.44
C SER A 8 -26.23 -38.02 -30.44
N PHE A 9 -26.60 -36.76 -30.65
CA PHE A 9 -25.69 -35.63 -30.55
C PHE A 9 -25.54 -35.26 -29.06
N LEU A 10 -24.51 -35.79 -28.41
CA LEU A 10 -24.18 -35.43 -27.03
C LEU A 10 -23.54 -34.04 -27.03
N PHE A 11 -24.36 -33.00 -26.84
CA PHE A 11 -23.90 -31.62 -26.71
C PHE A 11 -23.19 -31.45 -25.36
N THR A 12 -21.88 -31.64 -25.33
CA THR A 12 -21.07 -31.34 -24.14
C THR A 12 -20.94 -29.83 -24.04
N PHE A 13 -21.76 -29.22 -23.17
CA PHE A 13 -21.70 -27.80 -22.87
C PHE A 13 -20.42 -27.53 -22.08
N PHE A 14 -19.33 -27.19 -22.79
CA PHE A 14 -18.11 -26.69 -22.18
C PHE A 14 -18.43 -25.29 -21.65
N ILE A 15 -18.86 -25.20 -20.38
CA ILE A 15 -18.89 -23.92 -19.68
C ILE A 15 -17.43 -23.51 -19.52
N ALA A 16 -16.96 -22.70 -20.46
CA ALA A 16 -15.80 -21.86 -20.21
C ALA A 16 -16.18 -20.97 -19.03
N ILE A 17 -15.77 -21.37 -17.81
CA ILE A 17 -15.73 -20.48 -16.67
C ILE A 17 -14.67 -19.45 -17.02
N SER A 18 -15.06 -18.42 -17.77
CA SER A 18 -14.31 -17.18 -17.80
C SER A 18 -14.31 -16.72 -16.35
N THR A 19 -13.16 -16.81 -15.69
CA THR A 19 -12.95 -16.13 -14.42
C THR A 19 -13.02 -14.65 -14.73
N ILE A 20 -14.23 -14.10 -14.69
CA ILE A 20 -14.44 -12.68 -14.48
C ILE A 20 -13.76 -12.43 -13.14
N ASN A 21 -12.55 -11.88 -13.16
CA ASN A 21 -11.93 -11.34 -11.96
C ASN A 21 -12.86 -10.24 -11.48
N ALA A 22 -13.74 -10.59 -10.55
CA ALA A 22 -14.68 -9.67 -9.97
C ALA A 22 -13.87 -8.76 -9.05
N GLN A 23 -13.60 -7.55 -9.53
CA GLN A 23 -12.86 -6.56 -8.77
C GLN A 23 -13.56 -6.33 -7.43
N GLN A 24 -12.81 -6.46 -6.32
CA GLN A 24 -13.39 -6.43 -4.98
C GLN A 24 -14.07 -5.08 -4.71
N ALA A 25 -15.35 -5.09 -4.33
CA ALA A 25 -16.07 -3.88 -3.95
C ALA A 25 -15.53 -3.31 -2.63
N ILE A 26 -15.36 -1.98 -2.58
CA ILE A 26 -15.02 -1.26 -1.36
C ILE A 26 -16.31 -0.95 -0.62
N LYS A 27 -16.39 -1.34 0.66
CA LYS A 27 -17.51 -1.03 1.56
C LYS A 27 -17.24 0.19 2.43
N TYR A 28 -16.01 0.33 2.91
CA TYR A 28 -15.63 1.43 3.79
C TYR A 28 -14.27 2.01 3.39
N GLN A 29 -14.07 3.28 3.74
CA GLN A 29 -12.79 3.95 3.65
C GLN A 29 -12.47 4.61 4.98
N ALA A 30 -11.25 4.38 5.47
CA ALA A 30 -10.66 5.10 6.58
C ALA A 30 -9.48 5.94 6.06
N ARG A 31 -9.53 7.26 6.25
CA ARG A 31 -8.45 8.18 5.90
C ARG A 31 -7.65 8.50 7.15
N TYR A 32 -6.34 8.34 7.09
CA TYR A 32 -5.42 8.66 8.17
C TYR A 32 -4.50 9.79 7.74
N LEU A 33 -4.24 10.73 8.64
CA LEU A 33 -3.08 11.59 8.51
C LEU A 33 -1.89 10.84 9.09
N LEU A 34 -0.91 10.51 8.26
CA LEU A 34 0.39 10.04 8.71
C LEU A 34 1.28 11.26 8.92
N THR A 35 1.79 11.46 10.13
CA THR A 35 2.92 12.34 10.41
C THR A 35 4.13 11.48 10.69
N PHE A 36 5.22 11.71 9.96
CA PHE A 36 6.41 10.87 10.05
C PHE A 36 7.71 11.68 10.00
N GLN A 37 8.72 11.16 10.69
CA GLN A 37 10.08 11.70 10.69
C GLN A 37 10.85 11.11 9.52
N GLN A 38 11.29 11.91 8.55
CA GLN A 38 11.99 11.35 7.39
C GLN A 38 13.42 10.93 7.72
N ASP A 39 14.09 11.64 8.63
CA ASP A 39 15.46 11.40 9.07
C ASP A 39 15.48 11.43 10.60
N SER A 40 15.82 10.30 11.23
CA SER A 40 15.73 10.14 12.69
C SER A 40 16.66 11.09 13.45
N ALA A 41 17.70 11.63 12.80
CA ALA A 41 18.65 12.55 13.41
C ALA A 41 18.32 14.03 13.20
N ASP A 42 17.33 14.35 12.36
CA ASP A 42 16.98 15.73 11.98
C ASP A 42 15.52 16.00 12.35
N VAL A 43 15.28 16.66 13.48
CA VAL A 43 13.93 17.00 13.98
C VAL A 43 13.09 17.81 12.98
N ASN A 44 13.74 18.59 12.10
CA ASN A 44 13.05 19.41 11.09
C ASN A 44 12.65 18.61 9.84
N SER A 45 12.95 17.31 9.81
CA SER A 45 12.60 16.42 8.70
C SER A 45 11.20 15.82 8.79
N GLN A 46 10.38 16.28 9.74
CA GLN A 46 8.99 15.87 9.85
C GLN A 46 8.20 16.24 8.59
N LYS A 47 7.37 15.29 8.14
CA LYS A 47 6.46 15.42 7.01
C LYS A 47 5.13 14.80 7.38
N SER A 48 4.10 15.12 6.59
CA SER A 48 2.81 14.46 6.70
C SER A 48 2.25 14.13 5.34
N GLU A 49 1.45 13.07 5.26
CA GLU A 49 0.66 12.74 4.09
C GLU A 49 -0.63 12.00 4.46
N MET A 50 -1.63 12.11 3.58
CA MET A 50 -2.89 11.39 3.72
C MET A 50 -2.74 9.96 3.22
N MET A 51 -3.09 9.02 4.09
CA MET A 51 -3.14 7.59 3.81
C MET A 51 -4.59 7.14 3.74
N LEU A 52 -4.85 6.16 2.88
CA LEU A 52 -6.17 5.61 2.65
C LEU A 52 -6.16 4.11 2.93
N LEU A 53 -7.05 3.67 3.82
CA LEU A 53 -7.40 2.28 4.02
C LEU A 53 -8.76 2.04 3.35
N GLN A 54 -8.79 1.17 2.35
CA GLN A 54 -10.00 0.71 1.67
C GLN A 54 -10.34 -0.67 2.20
N LEU A 55 -11.59 -0.86 2.62
CA LEU A 55 -12.06 -2.08 3.28
C LEU A 55 -13.17 -2.71 2.44
N GLY A 56 -13.02 -3.97 2.07
CA GLY A 56 -14.08 -4.78 1.48
C GLY A 56 -14.31 -6.07 2.27
N ASP A 57 -15.09 -6.99 1.70
CA ASP A 57 -15.49 -8.22 2.42
C ASP A 57 -14.37 -9.24 2.61
N THR A 58 -13.52 -9.38 1.60
CA THR A 58 -12.49 -10.43 1.56
C THR A 58 -11.08 -9.89 1.87
N GLY A 59 -10.95 -8.59 2.10
CA GLY A 59 -9.66 -7.97 2.28
C GLY A 59 -9.69 -6.44 2.38
N SER A 60 -8.50 -5.87 2.55
CA SER A 60 -8.25 -4.44 2.59
C SER A 60 -7.06 -4.02 1.72
N MET A 61 -7.02 -2.75 1.33
CA MET A 61 -5.86 -2.12 0.70
C MET A 61 -5.50 -0.83 1.44
N PHE A 62 -4.23 -0.70 1.80
CA PHE A 62 -3.66 0.51 2.40
C PHE A 62 -2.61 1.13 1.48
N LEU A 63 -2.72 2.44 1.22
CA LEU A 63 -1.82 3.18 0.34
C LEU A 63 -1.86 4.69 0.61
N SER A 64 -0.90 5.43 0.07
CA SER A 64 -0.95 6.89 0.03
C SER A 64 -2.08 7.38 -0.89
N GLU A 65 -2.91 8.32 -0.40
CA GLU A 65 -4.01 8.89 -1.19
C GLU A 65 -3.47 9.68 -2.40
N ASN A 66 -2.37 10.42 -2.20
CA ASN A 66 -1.71 11.14 -3.28
C ASN A 66 -1.08 10.20 -4.32
N HIS A 67 -0.57 9.03 -3.91
CA HIS A 67 -0.10 8.01 -4.84
C HIS A 67 -1.26 7.50 -5.72
N LEU A 68 -2.42 7.21 -5.12
CA LEU A 68 -3.62 6.78 -5.85
C LEU A 68 -4.08 7.84 -6.86
N ILE A 69 -4.13 9.11 -6.46
CA ILE A 69 -4.52 10.23 -7.34
C ILE A 69 -3.52 10.35 -8.50
N ARG A 70 -2.22 10.30 -8.21
CA ARG A 70 -1.18 10.39 -9.23
C ARG A 70 -1.27 9.25 -10.25
N ASP A 71 -1.48 8.03 -9.78
CA ASP A 71 -1.69 6.87 -10.67
C ASP A 71 -2.90 7.07 -11.57
N SER A 72 -4.01 7.58 -11.02
CA SER A 72 -5.20 7.88 -11.81
C SER A 72 -4.93 8.93 -12.89
N ILE A 73 -4.22 10.01 -12.59
CA ILE A 73 -3.84 11.05 -13.56
C ILE A 73 -2.95 10.46 -14.66
N LEU A 74 -1.94 9.67 -14.29
CA LEU A 74 -1.01 9.08 -15.26
C LEU A 74 -1.67 8.01 -16.12
N ASN A 75 -2.68 7.31 -15.61
CA ASN A 75 -3.42 6.30 -16.36
C ASN A 75 -4.47 6.90 -17.29
N SER A 76 -4.95 8.13 -17.04
CA SER A 76 -5.84 8.82 -17.98
C SER A 76 -5.14 9.37 -19.23
N LEU A 77 -3.80 9.43 -19.22
CA LEU A 77 -3.01 9.87 -20.38
C LEU A 77 -2.86 8.76 -21.41
N GLN A 78 -2.94 9.12 -22.69
CA GLN A 78 -3.05 8.17 -23.80
C GLN A 78 -1.68 7.73 -24.32
N SER A 79 -0.66 8.60 -24.25
CA SER A 79 0.66 8.31 -24.78
C SER A 79 1.75 8.28 -23.71
N MET A 80 2.84 7.56 -24.01
CA MET A 80 4.03 7.57 -23.16
C MET A 80 4.69 8.96 -23.13
N GLU A 81 4.62 9.70 -24.23
CA GLU A 81 5.16 11.06 -24.35
C GLU A 81 4.45 12.03 -23.40
N GLU A 82 3.11 11.99 -23.34
CA GLU A 82 2.32 12.77 -22.38
C GLU A 82 2.69 12.45 -20.93
N LYS A 83 2.81 11.15 -20.61
CA LYS A 83 3.21 10.70 -19.27
C LYS A 83 4.59 11.22 -18.90
N MET A 84 5.57 11.12 -19.81
CA MET A 84 6.92 11.63 -19.57
C MET A 84 6.93 13.14 -19.41
N SER A 85 6.21 13.87 -20.26
CA SER A 85 6.08 15.33 -20.17
C SER A 85 5.44 15.77 -18.86
N LEU A 86 4.44 15.05 -18.33
CA LEU A 86 3.85 15.37 -17.04
C LEU A 86 4.76 15.00 -15.87
N LEU A 87 5.53 13.92 -15.98
CA LEU A 87 6.48 13.49 -14.95
C LEU A 87 7.65 14.48 -14.75
N THR A 88 8.02 15.25 -15.78
CA THR A 88 9.00 16.35 -15.64
C THR A 88 8.41 17.57 -14.94
N GLN A 89 7.08 17.74 -14.99
CA GLN A 89 6.35 18.86 -14.38
C GLN A 89 5.95 18.54 -12.93
N LYS A 90 6.94 18.42 -12.04
CA LYS A 90 6.77 17.94 -10.65
C LYS A 90 5.70 18.68 -9.84
N ASP A 91 5.44 19.95 -10.10
CA ASP A 91 4.44 20.74 -9.36
C ASP A 91 2.99 20.48 -9.80
N ARG A 92 2.78 19.80 -10.93
CA ARG A 92 1.44 19.41 -11.42
C ARG A 92 0.95 18.07 -10.87
N LEU A 93 1.81 17.32 -10.18
CA LEU A 93 1.49 16.00 -9.65
C LEU A 93 1.47 16.02 -8.11
N PRO A 94 0.50 15.35 -7.48
CA PRO A 94 0.50 15.17 -6.04
C PRO A 94 1.81 14.53 -5.56
N LYS A 95 2.44 15.16 -4.56
CA LYS A 95 3.64 14.64 -3.91
C LYS A 95 3.24 13.58 -2.88
N PHE A 96 3.98 12.48 -2.84
CA PHE A 96 3.82 11.42 -1.85
C PHE A 96 5.19 10.83 -1.50
N TYR A 97 5.28 10.20 -0.33
CA TYR A 97 6.50 9.65 0.24
C TYR A 97 6.47 8.12 0.29
N PHE A 98 5.30 7.51 0.46
CA PHE A 98 5.11 6.07 0.54
C PHE A 98 4.57 5.53 -0.79
N LYS A 99 5.31 4.59 -1.40
CA LYS A 99 5.06 4.07 -2.75
C LYS A 99 4.35 2.73 -2.72
N GLU A 100 4.42 2.03 -1.60
CA GLU A 100 3.83 0.72 -1.42
C GLU A 100 2.30 0.79 -1.42
N LYS A 101 1.69 -0.26 -1.95
CA LYS A 101 0.28 -0.62 -1.78
C LYS A 101 0.26 -1.94 -1.03
N ILE A 102 -0.40 -1.95 0.11
CA ILE A 102 -0.45 -3.11 1.01
C ILE A 102 -1.83 -3.71 0.90
N TYR A 103 -1.90 -4.95 0.45
CA TYR A 103 -3.13 -5.72 0.32
C TYR A 103 -3.17 -6.78 1.40
N LYS A 104 -4.24 -6.82 2.19
CA LYS A 104 -4.50 -7.89 3.16
C LYS A 104 -5.63 -8.74 2.62
N ASN A 105 -5.40 -10.04 2.44
CA ASN A 105 -6.43 -11.02 2.10
C ASN A 105 -6.83 -11.77 3.38
N TYR A 106 -8.09 -11.64 3.78
CA TYR A 106 -8.59 -12.21 5.03
C TYR A 106 -8.80 -13.72 4.98
N LEU A 107 -9.13 -14.24 3.79
CA LEU A 107 -9.40 -15.66 3.58
C LEU A 107 -8.08 -16.45 3.64
N ASP A 108 -7.08 -15.97 2.91
CA ASP A 108 -5.78 -16.63 2.80
C ASP A 108 -4.82 -16.25 3.94
N LYS A 109 -5.20 -15.27 4.77
CA LYS A 109 -4.36 -14.68 5.83
C LYS A 109 -2.96 -14.31 5.29
N ASN A 110 -2.95 -13.62 4.16
CA ASN A 110 -1.73 -13.22 3.47
C ASN A 110 -1.73 -11.71 3.19
N ILE A 111 -0.56 -11.09 3.33
CA ILE A 111 -0.30 -9.71 2.96
C ILE A 111 0.54 -9.68 1.68
N SER A 112 0.05 -9.01 0.65
CA SER A 112 0.82 -8.70 -0.55
C SER A 112 1.23 -7.24 -0.54
N VAL A 113 2.52 -6.97 -0.72
CA VAL A 113 3.04 -5.60 -0.84
C VAL A 113 3.48 -5.37 -2.26
N LEU A 114 2.84 -4.41 -2.92
CA LEU A 114 3.11 -4.01 -4.28
C LEU A 114 3.82 -2.66 -4.30
N GLU A 115 4.96 -2.56 -4.96
CA GLU A 115 5.64 -1.28 -5.20
C GLU A 115 6.13 -1.23 -6.65
N LYS A 116 6.02 -0.05 -7.26
CA LYS A 116 6.55 0.20 -8.61
C LYS A 116 7.96 0.77 -8.51
N VAL A 117 8.92 0.07 -9.12
CA VAL A 117 10.28 0.58 -9.33
C VAL A 117 10.42 0.88 -10.81
N LEU A 118 10.56 2.16 -11.16
CA LEU A 118 10.55 2.66 -12.54
C LEU A 118 9.25 2.29 -13.27
N LYS A 119 9.33 1.42 -14.28
CA LYS A 119 8.18 0.96 -15.07
C LYS A 119 7.59 -0.34 -14.54
N THR A 120 8.29 -1.03 -13.65
CA THR A 120 8.02 -2.41 -13.29
C THR A 120 7.35 -2.50 -11.93
N HIS A 121 6.24 -3.25 -11.87
CA HIS A 121 5.58 -3.62 -10.62
C HIS A 121 6.29 -4.82 -10.01
N TYR A 122 6.64 -4.72 -8.73
CA TYR A 122 7.13 -5.83 -7.94
C TYR A 122 6.15 -6.11 -6.82
N VAL A 123 5.89 -7.39 -6.58
CA VAL A 123 5.03 -7.85 -5.49
C VAL A 123 5.75 -8.91 -4.69
N TYR A 124 5.73 -8.78 -3.37
CA TYR A 124 6.12 -9.85 -2.46
C TYR A 124 4.98 -10.17 -1.50
N ASN A 125 4.92 -11.43 -1.07
CA ASN A 125 3.91 -11.93 -0.16
C ASN A 125 4.54 -12.26 1.19
N GLN A 126 3.77 -12.04 2.25
CA GLN A 126 4.12 -12.45 3.60
C GLN A 126 2.86 -12.92 4.32
N PRO A 127 2.93 -13.98 5.13
CA PRO A 127 1.79 -14.37 5.95
C PRO A 127 1.40 -13.23 6.90
N PHE A 128 0.15 -13.26 7.33
CA PHE A 128 -0.34 -12.44 8.44
C PHE A 128 0.61 -12.58 9.64
N SER A 129 1.08 -11.45 10.14
CA SER A 129 1.89 -11.41 11.35
C SER A 129 1.07 -11.82 12.56
N ASP A 130 1.64 -12.64 13.43
CA ASP A 130 1.02 -13.00 14.71
C ASP A 130 1.20 -11.83 15.71
N PHE A 131 0.48 -10.74 15.49
CA PHE A 131 0.55 -9.55 16.33
C PHE A 131 0.09 -9.88 17.75
N LYS A 132 1.06 -9.93 18.67
CA LYS A 132 0.83 -10.09 20.10
C LYS A 132 0.48 -8.74 20.73
N TRP A 133 -0.74 -8.29 20.49
CA TRP A 133 -1.27 -7.08 21.13
C TRP A 133 -1.45 -7.30 22.63
N GLU A 134 -0.90 -6.40 23.43
CA GLU A 134 -1.18 -6.28 24.85
C GLU A 134 -2.27 -5.22 25.04
N ILE A 135 -3.52 -5.65 25.17
CA ILE A 135 -4.66 -4.76 25.42
C ILE A 135 -4.62 -4.34 26.89
N GLN A 136 -4.65 -3.04 27.13
CA GLN A 136 -4.55 -2.44 28.47
C GLN A 136 -5.94 -2.01 28.96
N GLU A 137 -6.12 -1.87 30.28
CA GLU A 137 -7.37 -1.38 30.87
C GLU A 137 -7.61 0.12 30.62
N GLU A 138 -6.57 0.86 30.23
CA GLU A 138 -6.65 2.29 29.96
C GLU A 138 -7.62 2.59 28.82
N GLN A 139 -8.66 3.36 29.14
CA GLN A 139 -9.67 3.85 28.20
C GLN A 139 -9.73 5.38 28.23
N LYS A 140 -9.89 5.99 27.07
CA LYS A 140 -10.14 7.43 26.95
C LYS A 140 -10.84 7.76 25.65
N GLU A 141 -11.32 8.99 25.56
CA GLU A 141 -11.82 9.53 24.30
C GLU A 141 -10.64 9.92 23.39
N VAL A 142 -10.61 9.37 22.17
CA VAL A 142 -9.63 9.71 21.13
C VAL A 142 -10.41 10.03 19.86
N LEU A 143 -10.27 11.26 19.37
CA LEU A 143 -10.95 11.73 18.15
C LEU A 143 -12.49 11.59 18.22
N GLY A 144 -13.08 11.76 19.41
CA GLY A 144 -14.52 11.60 19.63
C GLY A 144 -14.99 10.16 19.85
N PHE A 145 -14.09 9.17 19.83
CA PHE A 145 -14.43 7.76 20.05
C PHE A 145 -13.97 7.28 21.42
N LYS A 146 -14.82 6.51 22.11
CA LYS A 146 -14.39 5.72 23.26
C LYS A 146 -13.39 4.69 22.78
N SER A 147 -12.16 4.83 23.26
CA SER A 147 -11.03 4.07 22.77
C SER A 147 -10.28 3.39 23.90
N GLN A 148 -9.79 2.18 23.63
CA GLN A 148 -8.96 1.41 24.53
C GLN A 148 -7.52 1.34 23.99
N LYS A 149 -6.56 1.34 24.90
CA LYS A 149 -5.14 1.28 24.56
C LYS A 149 -4.69 -0.16 24.33
N ALA A 150 -3.78 -0.34 23.37
CA ALA A 150 -3.03 -1.58 23.19
C ALA A 150 -1.58 -1.28 22.80
N THR A 151 -0.66 -2.17 23.17
CA THR A 151 0.77 -2.09 22.83
C THR A 151 1.22 -3.29 22.01
N LEU A 152 2.23 -3.11 21.16
CA LEU A 152 2.79 -4.17 20.30
C LEU A 152 4.26 -3.89 20.00
N GLN A 153 5.10 -4.92 20.04
CA GLN A 153 6.43 -4.87 19.45
C GLN A 153 6.38 -5.42 18.03
N TYR A 154 6.76 -4.61 17.04
CA TYR A 154 6.76 -5.00 15.64
C TYR A 154 7.74 -4.16 14.81
N GLY A 155 8.44 -4.79 13.88
CA GLY A 155 9.37 -4.10 12.97
C GLY A 155 10.54 -3.43 13.69
N GLY A 156 10.96 -3.95 14.86
CA GLY A 156 11.97 -3.31 15.70
C GLY A 156 11.51 -2.04 16.41
N ARG A 157 10.20 -1.78 16.48
CA ARG A 157 9.60 -0.62 17.16
C ARG A 157 8.58 -1.05 18.21
N GLN A 158 8.42 -0.21 19.24
CA GLN A 158 7.34 -0.32 20.20
C GLN A 158 6.19 0.58 19.75
N TRP A 159 5.03 0.00 19.54
CA TRP A 159 3.82 0.70 19.10
C TRP A 159 2.83 0.85 20.25
N THR A 160 2.15 2.00 20.27
CA THR A 160 0.97 2.26 21.10
C THR A 160 -0.20 2.57 20.18
N ALA A 161 -1.24 1.75 20.22
CA ALA A 161 -2.47 1.92 19.47
C ALA A 161 -3.62 2.31 20.40
N TRP A 162 -4.53 3.12 19.89
CA TRP A 162 -5.86 3.38 20.45
C TRP A 162 -6.87 2.86 19.44
N PHE A 163 -7.73 1.94 19.88
CA PHE A 163 -8.77 1.33 19.04
C PHE A 163 -10.15 1.53 19.64
N THR A 164 -11.18 1.56 18.81
CA THR A 164 -12.58 1.72 19.24
C THR A 164 -13.45 0.55 18.79
N SER A 165 -14.24 0.00 19.72
CA SER A 165 -15.24 -1.02 19.43
C SER A 165 -16.52 -0.45 18.80
N GLU A 166 -16.68 0.87 18.78
CA GLU A 166 -17.80 1.56 18.10
C GLU A 166 -17.77 1.33 16.57
N ILE A 167 -16.57 1.07 16.02
CA ILE A 167 -16.37 0.60 14.65
C ILE A 167 -15.75 -0.79 14.75
N PRO A 168 -16.57 -1.88 14.79
CA PRO A 168 -16.11 -3.24 15.08
C PRO A 168 -15.45 -3.91 13.86
N ILE A 169 -14.49 -3.21 13.25
CA ILE A 169 -13.68 -3.68 12.12
C ILE A 169 -12.25 -3.82 12.64
N PRO A 170 -11.69 -5.03 12.75
CA PRO A 170 -10.40 -5.30 13.39
C PRO A 170 -9.22 -4.93 12.48
N GLU A 171 -9.18 -3.69 12.02
CA GLU A 171 -8.26 -3.18 11.00
C GLU A 171 -7.58 -1.88 11.43
N GLY A 172 -6.55 -1.50 10.67
CA GLY A 172 -5.75 -0.32 10.97
C GLY A 172 -4.86 0.10 9.81
N PRO A 173 -4.16 1.24 9.98
CA PRO A 173 -3.23 1.73 8.97
C PRO A 173 -2.05 0.76 8.81
N TYR A 174 -1.35 0.86 7.67
CA TYR A 174 -0.21 0.00 7.35
C TYR A 174 -0.59 -1.49 7.39
N LYS A 175 0.26 -2.32 8.00
CA LYS A 175 0.05 -3.76 8.17
C LYS A 175 -0.74 -4.10 9.43
N PHE A 176 -1.05 -3.14 10.31
CA PHE A 176 -1.68 -3.41 11.62
C PHE A 176 -3.13 -3.88 11.48
N TYR A 177 -3.50 -4.89 12.26
CA TYR A 177 -4.88 -5.43 12.39
C TYR A 177 -4.99 -6.24 13.68
N GLY A 178 -6.19 -6.75 13.98
CA GLY A 178 -6.40 -7.80 14.98
C GLY A 178 -6.83 -7.32 16.38
N LEU A 179 -6.97 -6.01 16.58
CA LEU A 179 -7.64 -5.47 17.77
C LEU A 179 -9.17 -5.57 17.62
N PRO A 180 -9.94 -5.66 18.72
CA PRO A 180 -11.40 -5.79 18.66
C PRO A 180 -12.10 -4.45 18.34
N GLY A 181 -11.74 -3.86 17.21
CA GLY A 181 -12.18 -2.55 16.76
C GLY A 181 -11.19 -1.89 15.81
N LEU A 182 -11.61 -0.79 15.19
CA LEU A 182 -10.75 -0.02 14.28
C LEU A 182 -9.68 0.73 15.08
N ILE A 183 -8.43 0.64 14.64
CA ILE A 183 -7.34 1.47 15.19
C ILE A 183 -7.56 2.92 14.76
N VAL A 184 -7.92 3.80 15.70
CA VAL A 184 -8.16 5.22 15.41
C VAL A 184 -6.89 6.07 15.51
N LYS A 185 -5.91 5.61 16.29
CA LYS A 185 -4.59 6.24 16.39
C LYS A 185 -3.54 5.16 16.67
N ILE A 186 -2.37 5.26 16.05
CA ILE A 186 -1.23 4.42 16.39
C ILE A 186 0.07 5.19 16.18
N THR A 187 0.95 5.13 17.17
CA THR A 187 2.25 5.79 17.15
C THR A 187 3.36 4.87 17.64
N ASP A 188 4.57 5.03 17.13
CA ASP A 188 5.74 4.43 17.73
C ASP A 188 6.23 5.24 18.94
N ASP A 189 7.03 4.61 19.80
CA ASP A 189 7.58 5.15 21.05
C ASP A 189 8.44 6.41 20.85
N LYS A 190 9.03 6.57 19.65
CA LYS A 190 9.83 7.73 19.28
C LYS A 190 9.03 8.85 18.59
N ASN A 191 7.73 8.67 18.37
CA ASN A 191 6.88 9.57 17.58
C ASN A 191 7.45 9.84 16.17
N HIS A 192 8.19 8.87 15.63
CA HIS A 192 8.70 8.90 14.26
C HIS A 192 7.60 8.56 13.25
N TYR A 193 6.55 7.88 13.67
CA TYR A 193 5.39 7.50 12.88
C TYR A 193 4.14 7.63 13.73
N ASP A 194 3.28 8.59 13.40
CA ASP A 194 1.96 8.79 14.01
C ASP A 194 0.90 8.72 12.93
N TYR A 195 0.03 7.71 13.01
CA TYR A 195 -1.17 7.61 12.19
C TYR A 195 -2.36 8.05 13.04
N THR A 196 -3.10 9.06 12.57
CA THR A 196 -4.29 9.58 13.23
C THR A 196 -5.48 9.55 12.26
N LEU A 197 -6.54 8.83 12.61
CA LEU A 197 -7.76 8.75 11.80
C LEU A 197 -8.37 10.15 11.62
N GLN A 198 -8.66 10.51 10.39
CA GLN A 198 -9.29 11.78 10.03
C GLN A 198 -10.76 11.58 9.64
N ARG A 199 -11.06 10.45 8.98
CA ARG A 199 -12.41 10.16 8.49
C ARG A 199 -12.63 8.68 8.32
N PHE A 200 -13.79 8.21 8.75
CA PHE A 200 -14.31 6.89 8.41
C PHE A 200 -15.64 7.07 7.66
N SER A 201 -15.83 6.37 6.54
CA SER A 201 -17.05 6.49 5.74
C SER A 201 -17.39 5.22 5.00
N LYS A 202 -18.68 4.90 4.92
CA LYS A 202 -19.21 3.93 3.96
C LYS A 202 -19.09 4.49 2.54
N VAL A 203 -18.77 3.63 1.58
CA VAL A 203 -18.71 3.98 0.16
C VAL A 203 -19.51 2.96 -0.65
N THR A 204 -20.05 3.40 -1.79
CA THR A 204 -20.72 2.56 -2.78
C THR A 204 -20.04 2.77 -4.13
N ASP A 205 -20.23 1.82 -5.05
CA ASP A 205 -19.84 1.96 -6.46
C ASP A 205 -18.34 2.23 -6.69
N LYS A 206 -17.49 1.71 -5.80
CA LYS A 206 -16.04 1.75 -5.93
C LYS A 206 -15.46 0.35 -5.79
N THR A 207 -14.46 0.06 -6.61
CA THR A 207 -13.72 -1.18 -6.60
C THR A 207 -12.28 -0.94 -6.19
N MET A 208 -11.69 -1.94 -5.54
CA MET A 208 -10.31 -1.91 -5.07
C MET A 208 -9.36 -2.22 -6.23
N ASN A 209 -8.30 -1.44 -6.39
CA ASN A 209 -7.33 -1.67 -7.48
C ASN A 209 -6.64 -3.02 -7.32
N GLU A 210 -6.69 -3.87 -8.35
CA GLU A 210 -6.04 -5.18 -8.31
C GLU A 210 -4.52 -5.07 -8.44
N ILE A 211 -3.83 -6.13 -7.98
CA ILE A 211 -2.42 -6.31 -8.28
C ILE A 211 -2.30 -6.63 -9.78
N PRO A 212 -1.50 -5.89 -10.55
CA PRO A 212 -1.32 -6.15 -11.98
C PRO A 212 -0.88 -7.60 -12.25
N LEU A 213 -1.47 -8.24 -13.25
CA LEU A 213 -1.15 -9.63 -13.61
C LEU A 213 0.30 -9.81 -14.06
N ASP A 214 0.92 -8.75 -14.59
CA ASP A 214 2.31 -8.68 -15.01
C ASP A 214 3.27 -8.25 -13.88
N ALA A 215 2.79 -8.14 -12.63
CA ALA A 215 3.66 -7.82 -11.51
C ALA A 215 4.67 -8.94 -11.25
N ASN A 216 5.96 -8.57 -11.16
CA ASN A 216 7.04 -9.49 -10.86
C ASN A 216 6.93 -9.96 -9.40
N LYS A 217 6.61 -11.24 -9.23
CA LYS A 217 6.59 -11.90 -7.93
C LYS A 217 8.03 -12.14 -7.46
N VAL A 218 8.37 -11.59 -6.31
CA VAL A 218 9.72 -11.67 -5.72
C VAL A 218 9.61 -11.94 -4.22
N THR A 219 10.71 -12.38 -3.61
CA THR A 219 10.87 -12.39 -2.15
C THR A 219 11.12 -10.98 -1.63
N LEU A 220 10.91 -10.76 -0.32
CA LEU A 220 11.27 -9.49 0.32
C LEU A 220 12.75 -9.14 0.12
N GLU A 221 13.65 -10.12 0.22
CA GLU A 221 15.09 -9.91 0.06
C GLU A 221 15.48 -9.54 -1.38
N GLU A 222 14.88 -10.18 -2.38
CA GLU A 222 15.06 -9.79 -3.78
C GLU A 222 14.51 -8.38 -4.02
N PHE A 223 13.35 -8.05 -3.46
CA PHE A 223 12.79 -6.72 -3.57
C PHE A 223 13.68 -5.64 -2.92
N LYS A 224 14.19 -5.89 -1.70
CA LYS A 224 15.16 -5.02 -1.01
C LYS A 224 16.39 -4.78 -1.88
N LYS A 225 16.91 -5.80 -2.57
CA LYS A 225 18.04 -5.65 -3.53
C LYS A 225 17.69 -4.80 -4.75
N VAL A 226 16.54 -5.05 -5.37
CA VAL A 226 16.07 -4.28 -6.54
C VAL A 226 15.93 -2.80 -6.19
N LYS A 227 15.23 -2.50 -5.09
CA LYS A 227 15.05 -1.13 -4.58
C LYS A 227 16.38 -0.49 -4.20
N GLY A 228 17.24 -1.27 -3.54
CA GLY A 228 18.58 -0.86 -3.12
C GLY A 228 19.45 -0.37 -4.30
N ASN A 229 19.51 -1.20 -5.35
CA ASN A 229 20.29 -0.91 -6.56
C ASN A 229 19.79 0.35 -7.29
N PHE A 230 18.46 0.52 -7.38
CA PHE A 230 17.87 1.69 -8.02
C PHE A 230 18.20 2.99 -7.27
N GLU A 231 18.10 2.98 -5.94
CA GLU A 231 18.39 4.16 -5.12
C GLU A 231 19.87 4.56 -5.14
N GLU A 232 20.78 3.60 -5.29
CA GLU A 232 22.22 3.85 -5.37
C GLU A 232 22.64 4.38 -6.76
N ASN A 233 22.05 3.81 -7.81
CA ASN A 233 22.41 4.09 -9.20
C ASN A 233 21.20 4.43 -10.09
N PRO A 234 20.44 5.50 -9.77
CA PRO A 234 19.18 5.79 -10.45
C PRO A 234 19.34 6.10 -11.94
N LEU A 235 20.42 6.79 -12.34
CA LEU A 235 20.70 7.11 -13.75
C LEU A 235 20.97 5.86 -14.57
N LYS A 236 21.83 4.95 -14.08
CA LYS A 236 22.14 3.69 -14.76
C LYS A 236 20.87 2.84 -14.97
N SER A 237 19.98 2.81 -13.98
CA SER A 237 18.71 2.09 -14.11
C SER A 237 17.77 2.73 -15.12
N LEU A 238 17.80 4.06 -15.30
CA LEU A 238 17.04 4.77 -16.33
C LEU A 238 17.61 4.55 -17.74
N GLU A 239 18.93 4.62 -17.88
CA GLU A 239 19.65 4.35 -19.14
C GLU A 239 19.38 2.93 -19.67
N GLN A 240 19.37 1.93 -18.77
CA GLN A 240 19.02 0.55 -19.12
C GLN A 240 17.60 0.40 -19.69
N LEU A 241 16.70 1.35 -19.41
CA LEU A 241 15.35 1.40 -19.95
C LEU A 241 15.23 2.29 -21.20
N GLY A 242 16.36 2.71 -21.78
CA GLY A 242 16.42 3.62 -22.92
C GLY A 242 15.97 5.05 -22.57
N ILE A 243 15.96 5.43 -21.29
CA ILE A 243 15.60 6.77 -20.85
C ILE A 243 16.87 7.54 -20.54
N THR A 244 17.22 8.47 -21.42
CA THR A 244 18.26 9.47 -21.15
C THR A 244 17.60 10.70 -20.56
N ILE A 245 17.92 11.02 -19.31
CA ILE A 245 17.50 12.26 -18.66
C ILE A 245 18.72 13.14 -18.49
N ASP A 246 18.68 14.35 -19.05
CA ASP A 246 19.63 15.39 -18.70
C ASP A 246 19.29 15.92 -17.30
N ILE A 247 19.88 15.28 -16.29
CA ILE A 247 19.75 15.65 -14.89
C ILE A 247 21.02 16.39 -14.47
N ASP A 248 20.86 17.59 -13.93
CA ASP A 248 21.99 18.31 -13.35
C ASP A 248 22.53 17.59 -12.10
N ALA A 249 23.81 17.82 -11.79
CA ALA A 249 24.49 17.18 -10.67
C ALA A 249 23.84 17.48 -9.30
N GLY A 250 23.20 18.65 -9.15
CA GLY A 250 22.48 19.05 -7.94
C GLY A 250 21.21 18.23 -7.73
N ASP A 251 20.42 18.02 -8.78
CA ASP A 251 19.20 17.22 -8.74
C ASP A 251 19.49 15.72 -8.57
N LEU A 252 20.58 15.21 -9.16
CA LEU A 252 21.07 13.86 -8.89
C LEU A 252 21.47 13.69 -7.41
N LYS A 253 22.16 14.69 -6.84
CA LYS A 253 22.57 14.68 -5.43
C LYS A 253 21.35 14.72 -4.50
N LYS A 254 20.30 15.48 -4.85
CA LYS A 254 19.02 15.49 -4.10
C LYS A 254 18.33 14.12 -4.15
N LEU A 255 18.24 13.48 -5.31
CA LEU A 255 17.63 12.14 -5.46
C LEU A 255 18.35 11.10 -4.59
N LYS A 256 19.68 11.03 -4.68
CA LYS A 256 20.49 10.13 -3.84
C LYS A 256 20.34 10.44 -2.35
N LYS A 257 20.28 11.72 -1.96
CA LYS A 257 20.06 12.14 -0.56
C LYS A 257 18.68 11.74 -0.06
N GLN A 258 17.63 11.86 -0.88
CA GLN A 258 16.27 11.44 -0.52
C GLN A 258 16.18 9.94 -0.27
N GLY A 259 16.77 9.11 -1.14
CA GLY A 259 16.85 7.66 -0.93
C GLY A 259 17.54 7.31 0.38
N LYS A 260 18.67 7.94 0.68
CA LYS A 260 19.38 7.74 1.97
C LYS A 260 18.55 8.14 3.19
N LYS A 261 17.81 9.26 3.11
CA LYS A 261 16.92 9.67 4.19
C LYS A 261 15.80 8.65 4.42
N GLN A 262 15.15 8.17 3.36
CA GLN A 262 14.10 7.14 3.48
C GLN A 262 14.60 5.83 4.12
N ARG A 263 15.86 5.45 3.89
CA ARG A 263 16.48 4.28 4.57
C ARG A 263 16.78 4.52 6.05
N ASN A 264 17.07 5.76 6.45
CA ASN A 264 17.52 6.09 7.81
C ASN A 264 16.45 5.77 8.87
N ASN A 265 15.18 6.01 8.54
CA ASN A 265 14.09 5.81 9.47
C ASN A 265 12.97 4.97 8.87
N ALA A 266 13.27 3.74 8.43
CA ALA A 266 12.26 2.83 7.90
C ALA A 266 11.23 2.40 8.97
N ILE A 267 9.97 2.19 8.58
CA ILE A 267 8.91 1.77 9.51
C ILE A 267 9.21 0.39 10.13
N GLU A 268 9.77 -0.53 9.35
CA GLU A 268 10.31 -1.82 9.81
C GLU A 268 11.84 -1.76 9.72
N LEU A 269 12.53 -1.93 10.86
CA LEU A 269 13.98 -1.78 10.99
C LEU A 269 14.77 -3.08 10.71
N ASN A 270 14.08 -4.20 10.49
CA ASN A 270 14.64 -5.54 10.33
C ASN A 270 14.44 -6.18 8.94
#